data_AF-A0A8X6KB93-F1
#
_entry.id   AF-A0A8X6KB93-F1
#
_cell.length_a   1.000
_cell.length_b   1.000
_cell.length_c   1.000
_cell.angle_alpha   90.00
_cell.angle_beta   90.00
_cell.angle_gamma   90.00
#
_symmetry.space_group_name_H-M   'P 1'
#
loop_
_entity.id
_entity.type
_entity.pdbx_description
1 polymer ?
#
loop_
_entity_poly.entity_id
_entity_poly.type
_entity_poly.pdbx_seq_one_letter_code
_entity_poly.pdbx_strand_id
1 'polypeptide(L)'
;MAPSQVTREVEPQIFKKLYGFLEKNPKVILNKGDLVRISKSNKTFRRGYLPGWSDEVFRVTKVYFSNPTTFELQDLKSKAIKGRFYAEELQKISKRSDDYWRIEKVLKTKGIGRKKEYYVKWQGFDERFNSWVKEAWMRTKLARPIILTGAWEVGLSEIFVPRTWLNIDKHNNKYSITYEETKIIEKDYAEYNIGVKIEQGTADADVIEEINQSIEDKCGHFVAFSLDRKNINVHIAPNYERERERELHLTAANAPRLLTMLNLPREDRIIRMSESFVFRKPSKTNKDNHLKIIARNLKRHFIIRTTRFNHKYTDLENMHDELFQHINFNLIQTGIGGAADFIFDFKVNKVEITVQKNVELELRLLYAPLFMRMLSLTKDIVLNGKSMHVLQKIDRPPLKEYFRVSITDKPTVPEKVKKNGTFTIRSWIL
;
A
#
# COMPACT_ATOMS: atom_id res chain seq x y z
N MET A 1 10.66 36.00 -38.02
CA MET A 1 10.68 37.31 -37.34
C MET A 1 11.51 37.14 -36.09
N ALA A 2 12.54 37.96 -35.89
CA ALA A 2 13.36 37.86 -34.69
C ALA A 2 12.54 38.32 -33.47
N PRO A 3 12.79 37.80 -32.25
CA PRO A 3 12.08 38.24 -31.04
C PRO A 3 12.13 39.75 -30.81
N SER A 4 13.23 40.39 -31.21
CA SER A 4 13.44 41.84 -31.14
C SER A 4 12.56 42.65 -32.08
N GLN A 5 11.93 42.02 -33.07
CA GLN A 5 11.06 42.66 -34.07
C GLN A 5 9.57 42.45 -33.77
N VAL A 6 9.22 41.86 -32.63
CA VAL A 6 7.84 41.62 -32.21
C VAL A 6 7.28 42.86 -31.52
N THR A 7 6.37 43.58 -32.19
CA THR A 7 5.62 44.71 -31.62
C THR A 7 4.14 44.33 -31.41
N ARG A 8 3.42 45.09 -30.57
CA ARG A 8 1.98 44.85 -30.25
C ARG A 8 1.08 44.85 -31.49
N GLU A 9 1.45 45.61 -32.52
CA GLU A 9 0.69 45.69 -33.77
C GLU A 9 0.81 44.40 -34.61
N VAL A 10 1.93 43.68 -34.45
CA VAL A 10 2.23 42.45 -35.18
C VAL A 10 1.73 41.22 -34.40
N GLU A 11 1.40 41.38 -33.12
CA GLU A 11 0.85 40.34 -32.24
C GLU A 11 -0.35 39.58 -32.86
N PRO A 12 -1.37 40.22 -33.47
CA PRO A 12 -2.50 39.50 -34.05
C PRO A 12 -2.09 38.63 -35.25
N GLN A 13 -1.09 39.08 -36.02
CA GLN A 13 -0.56 38.33 -37.17
C GLN A 13 0.28 37.14 -36.72
N ILE A 14 1.09 37.31 -35.68
CA ILE A 14 1.87 36.22 -35.06
C ILE A 14 0.92 35.20 -34.43
N PHE A 15 -0.09 35.65 -33.69
CA PHE A 15 -1.09 34.78 -33.08
C PHE A 15 -1.84 33.98 -34.15
N LYS A 16 -2.28 34.62 -35.23
CA LYS A 16 -2.91 33.94 -36.38
C LYS A 16 -1.94 33.00 -37.09
N LYS A 17 -0.63 33.25 -37.12
CA LYS A 17 0.35 32.36 -37.73
C LYS A 17 0.71 31.15 -36.86
N LEU A 18 0.78 31.34 -35.54
CA LEU A 18 1.12 30.28 -34.57
C LEU A 18 -0.09 29.42 -34.19
N TYR A 19 -1.27 30.05 -34.07
CA TYR A 19 -2.49 29.43 -33.54
C TYR A 19 -3.69 29.54 -34.49
N GLY A 20 -3.56 30.22 -35.63
CA GLY A 20 -4.67 30.37 -36.56
C GLY A 20 -5.06 29.02 -37.16
N PHE A 21 -6.28 28.62 -36.84
CA PHE A 21 -7.05 27.55 -37.46
C PHE A 21 -6.26 26.26 -37.73
N LEU A 22 -5.74 25.65 -36.66
CA LEU A 22 -5.73 24.20 -36.63
C LEU A 22 -7.19 23.75 -36.46
N GLU A 23 -7.93 23.66 -37.56
CA GLU A 23 -9.12 22.81 -37.60
C GLU A 23 -8.64 21.37 -37.37
N LYS A 24 -8.47 20.99 -36.10
CA LYS A 24 -8.46 19.59 -35.73
C LYS A 24 -9.89 19.12 -35.94
N ASN A 25 -10.21 18.71 -37.17
CA ASN A 25 -11.39 17.93 -37.43
C ASN A 25 -11.34 16.72 -36.48
N PRO A 26 -12.28 16.61 -35.52
CA PRO A 26 -12.29 15.44 -34.66
C PRO A 26 -12.45 14.22 -35.56
N LYS A 27 -11.56 13.23 -35.39
CA LYS A 27 -11.55 11.98 -36.18
C LYS A 27 -12.87 11.19 -36.06
N VAL A 28 -13.73 11.54 -35.11
CA VAL A 28 -14.97 10.85 -34.80
C VAL A 28 -16.13 11.85 -34.80
N ILE A 29 -17.05 11.70 -35.74
CA ILE A 29 -18.31 12.42 -35.79
C ILE A 29 -19.34 11.59 -35.02
N LEU A 30 -19.78 12.08 -33.86
CA LEU A 30 -20.84 11.47 -33.06
C LEU A 30 -22.15 12.24 -33.30
N ASN A 31 -23.25 11.50 -33.44
CA ASN A 31 -24.57 12.07 -33.65
C ASN A 31 -25.44 11.94 -32.40
N LYS A 32 -26.45 12.81 -32.28
CA LYS A 32 -27.49 12.68 -31.25
C LYS A 32 -28.12 11.28 -31.33
N GLY A 33 -28.19 10.60 -30.19
CA GLY A 33 -28.74 9.25 -30.07
C GLY A 33 -27.71 8.13 -30.11
N ASP A 34 -26.47 8.40 -30.49
CA ASP A 34 -25.39 7.41 -30.49
C ASP A 34 -25.11 6.90 -29.06
N LEU A 35 -24.79 5.60 -28.96
CA LEU A 35 -24.34 4.98 -27.72
C LEU A 35 -22.82 5.07 -27.63
N VAL A 36 -22.32 5.49 -26.48
CA VAL A 36 -20.90 5.75 -26.24
C VAL A 36 -20.43 5.22 -24.88
N ARG A 37 -19.12 5.02 -24.75
CA ARG A 37 -18.40 4.79 -23.49
C ARG A 37 -17.44 5.94 -23.23
N ILE A 38 -17.19 6.21 -21.95
CA ILE A 38 -16.29 7.29 -21.51
C ILE A 38 -14.91 6.71 -21.22
N SER A 39 -13.83 7.43 -21.54
CA SER A 39 -12.47 7.02 -21.22
C SER A 39 -12.24 7.00 -19.70
N LYS A 40 -11.49 6.02 -19.19
CA LYS A 40 -11.07 5.99 -17.78
C LYS A 40 -9.89 6.93 -17.59
N SER A 41 -9.91 7.74 -16.54
CA SER A 41 -8.83 8.69 -16.23
C SER A 41 -7.48 7.97 -16.10
N ASN A 42 -6.46 8.51 -16.76
CA ASN A 42 -5.11 7.96 -16.71
C ASN A 42 -4.44 8.37 -15.38
N LYS A 43 -4.16 7.40 -14.52
CA LYS A 43 -3.21 7.57 -13.41
C LYS A 43 -1.78 7.47 -13.95
N THR A 44 -0.82 8.14 -13.31
CA THR A 44 0.61 8.21 -13.70
C THR A 44 1.27 6.84 -13.92
N PHE A 45 0.76 5.77 -13.31
CA PHE A 45 1.28 4.39 -13.47
C PHE A 45 0.16 3.39 -13.79
N ARG A 46 -0.45 3.50 -14.96
CA ARG A 46 -1.47 2.55 -15.42
C ARG A 46 -0.83 1.29 -16.02
N ARG A 47 -1.29 0.12 -15.57
CA ARG A 47 -0.93 -1.16 -16.21
C ARG A 47 -1.59 -1.27 -17.59
N GLY A 48 -0.80 -1.45 -18.65
CA GLY A 48 -1.27 -1.42 -20.04
C GLY A 48 -2.33 -2.46 -20.41
N TYR A 49 -2.45 -3.55 -19.65
CA TYR A 49 -3.47 -4.58 -19.89
C TYR A 49 -4.86 -4.23 -19.35
N LEU A 50 -5.03 -3.13 -18.60
CA LEU A 50 -6.32 -2.75 -18.04
C LEU A 50 -7.21 -2.01 -19.07
N PRO A 51 -8.53 -2.28 -19.16
CA PRO A 51 -9.40 -1.70 -20.18
C PRO A 51 -9.51 -0.17 -20.16
N GLY A 52 -9.28 0.48 -21.30
CA GLY A 52 -9.27 1.95 -21.50
C GLY A 52 -10.56 2.68 -21.19
N TRP A 53 -11.69 2.00 -21.33
CA TRP A 53 -13.03 2.59 -21.40
C TRP A 53 -13.90 2.15 -20.22
N SER A 54 -14.93 2.94 -19.91
CA SER A 54 -15.98 2.59 -18.94
C SER A 54 -16.73 1.34 -19.36
N ASP A 55 -17.20 0.57 -18.37
CA ASP A 55 -18.11 -0.55 -18.62
C ASP A 55 -19.56 -0.04 -18.85
N GLU A 56 -19.92 1.06 -18.18
CA GLU A 56 -21.17 1.80 -18.36
C GLU A 56 -21.32 2.36 -19.78
N VAL A 57 -22.56 2.41 -20.25
CA VAL A 57 -22.96 2.90 -21.57
C VAL A 57 -23.83 4.14 -21.43
N PHE A 58 -23.53 5.16 -22.23
CA PHE A 58 -24.23 6.44 -22.23
C PHE A 58 -24.80 6.73 -23.61
N ARG A 59 -25.79 7.62 -23.68
CA ARG A 59 -26.38 8.11 -24.93
C ARG A 59 -26.04 9.59 -25.12
N VAL A 60 -25.62 9.96 -26.32
CA VAL A 60 -25.42 11.36 -26.71
C VAL A 60 -26.77 12.06 -26.82
N THR A 61 -26.99 13.10 -26.00
CA THR A 61 -28.24 13.87 -25.99
C THR A 61 -28.16 15.10 -26.88
N LYS A 62 -27.01 15.78 -26.86
CA LYS A 62 -26.79 17.03 -27.57
C LYS A 62 -25.35 17.14 -28.05
N VAL A 63 -25.20 17.65 -29.26
CA VAL A 63 -23.92 17.95 -29.90
C VAL A 63 -23.76 19.46 -29.92
N TYR A 64 -22.58 19.95 -29.51
CA TYR A 64 -22.24 21.35 -29.57
C TYR A 64 -21.06 21.58 -30.49
N PHE A 65 -21.28 22.35 -31.55
CA PHE A 65 -20.28 22.74 -32.54
C PHE A 65 -19.38 23.88 -32.03
N SER A 66 -18.85 23.75 -30.81
CA SER A 66 -17.75 24.57 -30.31
C SER A 66 -16.42 24.14 -30.95
N ASN A 67 -15.36 24.92 -30.75
CA ASN A 67 -14.00 24.52 -31.10
C ASN A 67 -13.18 24.29 -29.82
N PRO A 68 -12.96 23.04 -29.36
CA PRO A 68 -13.35 21.76 -29.99
C PRO A 68 -14.84 21.41 -29.81
N THR A 69 -15.36 20.50 -30.65
CA THR A 69 -16.75 20.01 -30.55
C THR A 69 -16.92 19.21 -29.27
N THR A 70 -18.04 19.43 -28.57
CA THR A 70 -18.32 18.81 -27.27
C THR A 70 -19.72 18.22 -27.20
N PHE A 71 -19.90 17.23 -26.31
CA PHE A 71 -21.11 16.42 -26.23
C PHE A 71 -21.69 16.41 -24.81
N GLU A 72 -23.01 16.45 -24.71
CA GLU A 72 -23.75 16.11 -23.49
C GLU A 72 -24.21 14.66 -23.55
N LEU A 73 -24.16 13.99 -22.40
CA LEU A 73 -24.49 12.58 -22.26
C LEU A 73 -25.58 12.37 -21.22
N GLN A 74 -26.34 11.29 -21.40
CA GLN A 74 -27.23 10.77 -20.37
C GLN A 74 -27.00 9.26 -20.17
N ASP A 75 -27.30 8.76 -18.98
CA ASP A 75 -27.36 7.32 -18.72
C ASP A 75 -28.54 6.65 -19.47
N LEU A 76 -28.58 5.32 -19.47
CA LEU A 76 -29.68 4.57 -20.11
C LEU A 76 -31.04 4.74 -19.40
N LYS A 77 -31.08 5.37 -18.22
CA LYS A 77 -32.30 5.74 -17.46
C LYS A 77 -32.63 7.23 -17.60
N SER A 78 -32.06 7.92 -18.60
CA SER A 78 -32.30 9.33 -18.90
C SER A 78 -31.85 10.32 -17.82
N LYS A 79 -30.92 9.93 -16.93
CA LYS A 79 -30.24 10.88 -16.03
C LYS A 79 -29.08 11.54 -16.77
N ALA A 80 -29.10 12.87 -16.82
CA ALA A 80 -28.02 13.65 -17.42
C ALA A 80 -26.70 13.46 -16.64
N ILE A 81 -25.61 13.27 -17.38
CA ILE A 81 -24.25 13.27 -16.82
C ILE A 81 -23.78 14.72 -16.75
N LYS A 82 -23.26 15.12 -15.59
CA LYS A 82 -22.80 16.49 -15.36
C LYS A 82 -21.54 16.76 -16.17
N GLY A 83 -21.56 17.84 -16.96
CA GLY A 83 -20.42 18.30 -17.76
C GLY A 83 -20.58 18.05 -19.26
N ARG A 84 -19.57 18.47 -20.01
CA ARG A 84 -19.47 18.29 -21.47
C ARG A 84 -18.21 17.49 -21.76
N PHE A 85 -18.30 16.58 -22.71
CA PHE A 85 -17.23 15.64 -23.04
C PHE A 85 -16.66 15.95 -24.42
N TYR A 86 -15.36 15.77 -24.59
CA TYR A 86 -14.70 15.87 -25.89
C TYR A 86 -14.85 14.57 -26.69
N ALA A 87 -14.69 14.65 -28.02
CA ALA A 87 -14.78 13.47 -28.89
C ALA A 87 -13.76 12.39 -28.50
N GLU A 88 -12.56 12.81 -28.07
CA GLU A 88 -11.45 11.96 -27.66
C GLU A 88 -11.72 11.19 -26.37
N GLU A 89 -12.66 11.67 -25.55
CA GLU A 89 -13.08 11.04 -24.30
C GLU A 89 -14.19 10.02 -24.53
N LEU A 90 -14.68 9.87 -25.76
CA LEU A 90 -15.85 9.07 -26.11
C LEU A 90 -15.54 8.01 -27.17
N GLN A 91 -15.98 6.79 -26.90
CA GLN A 91 -15.93 5.69 -27.86
C GLN A 91 -17.35 5.31 -28.27
N LYS A 92 -17.69 5.49 -29.55
CA LYS A 92 -18.94 4.97 -30.11
C LYS A 92 -18.98 3.46 -30.01
N ILE A 93 -20.12 2.93 -29.58
CA ILE A 93 -20.39 1.50 -29.55
C ILE A 93 -21.62 1.17 -30.39
N SER A 94 -21.57 0.03 -31.08
CA SER A 94 -22.73 -0.59 -31.71
C SER A 94 -23.16 -1.76 -30.84
N LYS A 95 -24.22 -1.57 -30.03
CA LYS A 95 -24.88 -2.67 -29.33
C LYS A 95 -26.14 -3.09 -30.09
N ARG A 96 -26.23 -4.37 -30.43
CA ARG A 96 -27.45 -4.98 -30.99
C ARG A 96 -28.39 -5.42 -29.85
N SER A 97 -29.65 -5.69 -30.17
CA SER A 97 -30.66 -6.11 -29.19
C SER A 97 -30.34 -7.47 -28.55
N ASP A 98 -29.57 -8.30 -29.23
CA ASP A 98 -29.10 -9.63 -28.83
C ASP A 98 -27.75 -9.62 -28.08
N ASP A 99 -27.15 -8.45 -27.86
CA ASP A 99 -25.87 -8.36 -27.16
C ASP A 99 -25.99 -8.58 -25.65
N TYR A 100 -25.05 -9.38 -25.13
CA TYR A 100 -24.99 -9.71 -23.71
C TYR A 100 -24.54 -8.50 -22.86
N TRP A 101 -25.06 -8.45 -21.62
CA TRP A 101 -24.62 -7.54 -20.57
C TRP A 101 -23.85 -8.33 -19.51
N ARG A 102 -22.75 -7.77 -19.00
CA ARG A 102 -21.94 -8.43 -17.98
C ARG A 102 -22.56 -8.24 -16.60
N ILE A 103 -22.66 -9.32 -15.84
CA ILE A 103 -23.12 -9.30 -14.46
C ILE A 103 -21.88 -9.20 -13.56
N GLU A 104 -21.90 -8.24 -12.64
CA GLU A 104 -20.87 -8.09 -11.59
C GLU A 104 -21.09 -9.10 -10.48
N LYS A 105 -22.33 -9.16 -9.97
CA LYS A 105 -22.69 -10.01 -8.84
C LYS A 105 -24.17 -10.37 -8.85
N VAL A 106 -24.50 -11.57 -8.39
CA VAL A 106 -25.86 -11.97 -8.03
C VAL A 106 -26.14 -11.55 -6.59
N LEU A 107 -27.17 -10.75 -6.38
CA LEU A 107 -27.52 -10.18 -5.07
C LEU A 107 -28.58 -11.03 -4.34
N LYS A 108 -29.60 -11.51 -5.07
CA LYS A 108 -30.68 -12.35 -4.53
C LYS A 108 -31.08 -13.40 -5.56
N THR A 109 -31.66 -14.50 -5.07
CA THR A 109 -32.22 -15.56 -5.91
C THR A 109 -33.65 -15.81 -5.47
N LYS A 110 -34.57 -16.03 -6.42
CA LYS A 110 -35.95 -16.44 -6.12
C LYS A 110 -36.45 -17.45 -7.16
N GLY A 111 -37.45 -18.23 -6.78
CA GLY A 111 -38.05 -19.25 -7.64
C GLY A 111 -37.23 -20.55 -7.70
N ILE A 112 -37.85 -21.59 -8.24
CA ILE A 112 -37.29 -22.95 -8.34
C ILE A 112 -37.44 -23.46 -9.79
N GLY A 113 -36.47 -24.25 -10.24
CA GLY A 113 -36.48 -24.87 -11.57
C GLY A 113 -36.54 -23.84 -12.70
N ARG A 114 -37.46 -24.03 -13.66
CA ARG A 114 -37.58 -23.17 -14.85
C ARG A 114 -38.03 -21.72 -14.55
N LYS A 115 -38.55 -21.46 -13.35
CA LYS A 115 -38.96 -20.11 -12.91
C LYS A 115 -37.89 -19.41 -12.06
N LYS A 116 -36.66 -19.92 -12.05
CA LYS A 116 -35.58 -19.35 -11.27
C LYS A 116 -35.13 -18.01 -11.87
N GLU A 117 -35.09 -17.00 -11.02
CA GLU A 117 -34.67 -15.64 -11.35
C GLU A 117 -33.59 -15.17 -10.39
N TYR A 118 -32.69 -14.34 -10.89
CA TYR A 118 -31.61 -13.74 -10.13
C TYR A 118 -31.74 -12.21 -10.14
N TYR A 119 -31.63 -11.59 -8.97
CA TYR A 119 -31.50 -10.14 -8.86
C TYR A 119 -30.02 -9.80 -9.01
N VAL A 120 -29.66 -9.14 -10.10
CA VAL A 120 -28.26 -8.96 -10.50
C VAL A 120 -27.81 -7.51 -10.39
N LYS A 121 -26.55 -7.33 -10.01
CA LYS A 121 -25.79 -6.09 -10.16
C LYS A 121 -25.05 -6.14 -11.49
N TRP A 122 -25.36 -5.22 -12.40
CA TRP A 122 -24.71 -5.14 -13.71
C TRP A 122 -23.35 -4.48 -13.60
N GLN A 123 -22.35 -5.04 -14.30
CA GLN A 123 -20.97 -4.56 -14.23
C GLN A 123 -20.85 -3.14 -14.77
N GLY A 124 -20.40 -2.23 -13.90
CA GLY A 124 -20.19 -0.82 -14.23
C GLY A 124 -21.44 0.05 -14.20
N PHE A 125 -22.61 -0.49 -13.84
CA PHE A 125 -23.84 0.30 -13.72
C PHE A 125 -24.18 0.53 -12.26
N ASP A 126 -24.84 1.64 -11.96
CA ASP A 126 -25.33 2.00 -10.63
C ASP A 126 -26.43 1.03 -10.12
N GLU A 127 -26.68 0.98 -8.80
CA GLU A 127 -27.66 0.06 -8.18
C GLU A 127 -29.08 0.25 -8.70
N ARG A 128 -29.39 1.46 -9.19
CA ARG A 128 -30.66 1.76 -9.86
C ARG A 128 -30.92 0.84 -11.06
N PHE A 129 -29.88 0.29 -11.70
CA PHE A 129 -30.03 -0.63 -12.83
C PHE A 129 -30.23 -2.09 -12.44
N ASN A 130 -30.12 -2.42 -11.15
CA ASN A 130 -30.30 -3.78 -10.68
C ASN A 130 -31.70 -4.28 -11.05
N SER A 131 -31.77 -5.50 -11.59
CA SER A 131 -33.01 -6.07 -12.10
C SER A 131 -33.05 -7.58 -11.92
N TRP A 132 -34.27 -8.13 -11.94
CA TRP A 132 -34.49 -9.57 -11.98
C TRP A 132 -34.29 -10.08 -13.40
N VAL A 133 -33.45 -11.10 -13.55
CA VAL A 133 -33.14 -11.75 -14.82
C VAL A 133 -33.42 -13.23 -14.69
N LYS A 134 -34.08 -13.82 -15.70
CA LYS A 134 -34.32 -15.26 -15.76
C LYS A 134 -33.01 -16.01 -15.95
N GLU A 135 -32.85 -17.13 -15.25
CA GLU A 135 -31.67 -18.00 -15.41
C GLU A 135 -31.46 -18.40 -16.88
N ALA A 136 -32.55 -18.64 -17.63
CA ALA A 136 -32.52 -18.99 -19.05
C ALA A 136 -31.91 -17.91 -19.96
N TRP A 137 -31.86 -16.65 -19.54
CA TRP A 137 -31.24 -15.55 -20.30
C TRP A 137 -29.76 -15.35 -19.97
N MET A 138 -29.26 -16.00 -18.91
CA MET A 138 -27.88 -15.88 -18.50
C MET A 138 -27.01 -16.88 -19.25
N ARG A 139 -25.85 -16.41 -19.73
CA ARG A 139 -24.78 -17.28 -20.20
C ARG A 139 -23.55 -17.08 -19.34
N THR A 140 -23.10 -18.16 -18.71
CA THR A 140 -21.83 -18.20 -18.00
C THR A 140 -20.72 -18.53 -19.00
N LYS A 141 -19.59 -17.80 -18.95
CA LYS A 141 -18.40 -18.13 -19.78
C LYS A 141 -17.84 -19.52 -19.48
N LEU A 142 -18.13 -20.05 -18.29
CA LEU A 142 -17.90 -21.43 -17.89
C LEU A 142 -19.22 -22.18 -18.04
N ALA A 143 -19.27 -23.35 -18.66
CA ALA A 143 -20.51 -24.10 -18.85
C ALA A 143 -21.10 -24.56 -17.50
N ARG A 144 -21.95 -23.72 -16.88
CA ARG A 144 -22.51 -23.87 -15.53
C ARG A 144 -21.41 -23.95 -14.43
N PRO A 145 -21.63 -23.39 -13.23
CA PRO A 145 -20.76 -23.70 -12.11
C PRO A 145 -20.85 -25.22 -11.86
N ILE A 146 -19.71 -25.92 -11.92
CA ILE A 146 -19.64 -27.32 -11.52
C ILE A 146 -19.85 -27.35 -10.02
N ILE A 147 -21.01 -27.85 -9.58
CA ILE A 147 -21.29 -28.05 -8.16
C ILE A 147 -20.77 -29.44 -7.81
N LEU A 148 -19.60 -29.49 -7.18
CA LEU A 148 -18.97 -30.72 -6.72
C LEU A 148 -19.49 -31.06 -5.30
N THR A 149 -20.38 -32.05 -5.18
CA THR A 149 -20.88 -32.56 -3.89
C THR A 149 -20.19 -33.88 -3.52
N GLY A 150 -19.44 -33.93 -2.42
CA GLY A 150 -18.65 -35.12 -2.02
C GLY A 150 -17.13 -34.89 -2.02
N ALA A 151 -16.34 -35.96 -1.93
CA ALA A 151 -14.89 -35.92 -2.12
C ALA A 151 -14.56 -36.11 -3.61
N TRP A 152 -13.80 -35.20 -4.19
CA TRP A 152 -13.45 -35.20 -5.61
C TRP A 152 -11.95 -35.07 -5.78
N GLU A 153 -11.42 -35.77 -6.78
CA GLU A 153 -10.09 -35.54 -7.33
C GLU A 153 -10.25 -34.98 -8.74
N VAL A 154 -9.56 -33.88 -9.04
CA VAL A 154 -9.66 -33.20 -10.34
C VAL A 154 -8.33 -33.36 -11.08
N GLY A 155 -8.37 -33.93 -12.28
CA GLY A 155 -7.21 -34.06 -13.16
C GLY A 155 -7.07 -32.86 -14.10
N LEU A 156 -5.83 -32.41 -14.32
CA LEU A 156 -5.48 -31.44 -15.36
C LEU A 156 -5.66 -32.09 -16.74
N SER A 157 -6.54 -31.54 -17.58
CA SER A 157 -6.86 -32.13 -18.90
C SER A 157 -5.81 -31.83 -19.96
N GLU A 158 -5.26 -30.60 -20.04
CA GLU A 158 -4.28 -30.22 -21.05
C GLU A 158 -3.35 -29.10 -20.56
N ILE A 159 -2.08 -29.18 -20.96
CA ILE A 159 -1.09 -28.12 -20.81
C ILE A 159 -0.44 -27.88 -22.18
N PHE A 160 -0.67 -26.71 -22.76
CA PHE A 160 0.07 -26.28 -23.96
C PHE A 160 1.38 -25.61 -23.54
N VAL A 161 2.51 -26.28 -23.77
CA VAL A 161 3.85 -25.68 -23.69
C VAL A 161 4.36 -25.47 -25.12
N PRO A 162 4.53 -24.22 -25.60
CA PRO A 162 4.98 -23.98 -26.96
C PRO A 162 6.40 -24.54 -27.19
N ARG A 163 6.59 -25.27 -28.31
CA ARG A 163 7.87 -25.78 -28.84
C ARG A 163 8.50 -27.00 -28.15
N THR A 164 7.73 -27.84 -27.46
CA THR A 164 8.24 -29.11 -26.91
C THR A 164 7.40 -30.30 -27.35
N TRP A 165 8.03 -31.32 -27.93
CA TRP A 165 7.45 -32.63 -28.23
C TRP A 165 7.96 -33.62 -27.18
N LEU A 166 7.09 -34.18 -26.34
CA LEU A 166 7.45 -35.21 -25.37
C LEU A 166 6.50 -36.39 -25.54
N ASN A 167 7.04 -37.57 -25.81
CA ASN A 167 6.30 -38.82 -25.69
C ASN A 167 6.22 -39.18 -24.20
N ILE A 168 5.00 -39.36 -23.68
CA ILE A 168 4.77 -39.79 -22.29
C ILE A 168 4.86 -41.32 -22.26
N ASP A 169 5.79 -41.87 -21.47
CA ASP A 169 5.95 -43.31 -21.25
C ASP A 169 5.97 -43.66 -19.75
N LYS A 170 6.18 -44.94 -19.41
CA LYS A 170 6.25 -45.41 -18.01
C LYS A 170 7.43 -44.82 -17.22
N HIS A 171 8.43 -44.25 -17.91
CA HIS A 171 9.68 -43.76 -17.34
C HIS A 171 9.76 -42.21 -17.30
N ASN A 172 8.90 -41.50 -18.05
CA ASN A 172 8.88 -40.05 -18.17
C ASN A 172 7.50 -39.45 -17.85
N ASN A 173 6.86 -39.93 -16.79
CA ASN A 173 5.50 -39.54 -16.43
C ASN A 173 5.41 -38.56 -15.25
N LYS A 174 6.54 -38.03 -14.77
CA LYS A 174 6.62 -37.08 -13.65
C LYS A 174 7.09 -35.72 -14.15
N TYR A 175 6.25 -34.71 -13.97
CA TYR A 175 6.54 -33.35 -14.41
C TYR A 175 6.53 -32.40 -13.22
N SER A 176 7.46 -31.44 -13.23
CA SER A 176 7.54 -30.36 -12.26
C SER A 176 7.31 -29.02 -12.96
N ILE A 177 6.29 -28.28 -12.54
CA ILE A 177 6.09 -26.90 -12.93
C ILE A 177 6.55 -26.02 -11.78
N THR A 178 7.55 -25.19 -12.04
CA THR A 178 7.95 -24.13 -11.13
C THR A 178 7.24 -22.85 -11.57
N TYR A 179 6.47 -22.25 -10.67
CA TYR A 179 5.90 -20.93 -10.88
C TYR A 179 6.26 -19.99 -9.72
N GLU A 180 6.46 -18.71 -10.05
CA GLU A 180 6.77 -17.68 -9.07
C GLU A 180 5.47 -17.01 -8.61
N GLU A 181 5.16 -17.14 -7.32
CA GLU A 181 4.04 -16.43 -6.70
C GLU A 181 4.60 -15.29 -5.86
N THR A 182 4.20 -14.05 -6.16
CA THR A 182 4.56 -12.90 -5.32
C THR A 182 3.57 -12.84 -4.15
N LYS A 183 4.05 -13.11 -2.94
CA LYS A 183 3.26 -12.98 -1.71
C LYS A 183 3.71 -11.75 -0.94
N ILE A 184 2.74 -11.04 -0.39
CA ILE A 184 2.98 -9.94 0.54
C ILE A 184 3.13 -10.57 1.92
N ILE A 185 4.34 -10.54 2.49
CA ILE A 185 4.66 -11.12 3.79
C ILE A 185 4.98 -9.97 4.75
N GLU A 186 4.39 -10.01 5.95
CA GLU A 186 4.78 -9.15 7.06
C GLU A 186 6.03 -9.74 7.71
N LYS A 187 7.11 -8.95 7.79
CA LYS A 187 8.34 -9.34 8.48
C LYS A 187 8.45 -8.61 9.82
N ASP A 188 9.08 -9.26 10.79
CA ASP A 188 9.43 -8.72 12.11
C ASP A 188 10.76 -7.94 12.11
N TYR A 189 11.37 -7.79 10.94
CA TYR A 189 12.60 -7.05 10.70
C TYR A 189 12.51 -6.21 9.42
N ALA A 190 13.22 -5.08 9.40
CA ALA A 190 13.45 -4.28 8.20
C ALA A 190 14.86 -4.55 7.64
N GLU A 191 14.94 -4.71 6.32
CA GLU A 191 16.22 -4.81 5.60
C GLU A 191 16.48 -3.53 4.82
N TYR A 192 17.65 -2.94 5.02
CA TYR A 192 18.11 -1.78 4.29
C TYR A 192 19.32 -2.15 3.46
N ASN A 193 19.18 -2.06 2.13
CA ASN A 193 20.29 -2.22 1.20
C ASN A 193 20.82 -0.82 0.84
N ILE A 194 22.00 -0.50 1.36
CA ILE A 194 22.65 0.80 1.23
C ILE A 194 23.76 0.67 0.20
N GLY A 195 23.63 1.39 -0.91
CA GLY A 195 24.64 1.42 -1.96
C GLY A 195 25.68 2.46 -1.58
N VAL A 196 26.94 2.05 -1.54
CA VAL A 196 28.08 2.93 -1.29
C VAL A 196 28.89 3.00 -2.56
N LYS A 197 29.01 4.21 -3.09
CA LYS A 197 29.97 4.52 -4.14
C LYS A 197 31.26 4.97 -3.46
N ILE A 198 32.38 4.48 -3.97
CA ILE A 198 33.70 4.89 -3.48
C ILE A 198 34.49 5.29 -4.70
N GLU A 199 34.66 6.61 -4.88
CA GLU A 199 35.42 7.17 -5.99
C GLU A 199 36.93 7.03 -5.78
N GLN A 200 37.70 7.11 -6.87
CA GLN A 200 39.15 6.96 -6.83
C GLN A 200 39.77 8.28 -6.38
N GLY A 201 40.58 8.26 -5.31
CA GLY A 201 41.32 9.44 -4.84
C GLY A 201 40.64 10.27 -3.75
N THR A 202 39.44 9.89 -3.29
CA THR A 202 38.79 10.48 -2.11
C THR A 202 39.60 10.23 -0.84
N ALA A 203 39.54 11.18 0.11
CA ALA A 203 40.19 11.01 1.40
C ALA A 203 39.41 10.01 2.26
N ASP A 204 40.13 9.34 3.17
CA ASP A 204 39.54 8.26 3.98
C ASP A 204 38.40 8.78 4.88
N ALA A 205 38.47 10.04 5.32
CA ALA A 205 37.41 10.71 6.08
C ALA A 205 36.15 10.94 5.24
N ASP A 206 36.30 11.43 4.01
CA ASP A 206 35.18 11.74 3.11
C ASP A 206 34.39 10.48 2.74
N VAL A 207 35.09 9.35 2.53
CA VAL A 207 34.45 8.05 2.25
C VAL A 207 33.59 7.60 3.43
N ILE A 208 34.04 7.85 4.67
CA ILE A 208 33.31 7.47 5.88
C ILE A 208 32.09 8.37 6.09
N GLU A 209 32.23 9.65 5.79
CA GLU A 209 31.12 10.60 5.81
C GLU A 209 30.04 10.23 4.78
N GLU A 210 30.43 9.89 3.55
CA GLU A 210 29.49 9.46 2.50
C GLU A 210 28.77 8.15 2.87
N ILE A 211 29.46 7.20 3.50
CA ILE A 211 28.87 5.97 4.03
C ILE A 211 27.83 6.31 5.11
N ASN A 212 28.21 7.16 6.09
CA ASN A 212 27.33 7.54 7.18
C ASN A 212 26.10 8.30 6.67
N GLN A 213 26.27 9.22 5.73
CA GLN A 213 25.16 9.94 5.11
C GLN A 213 24.21 8.97 4.38
N SER A 214 24.77 8.02 3.62
CA SER A 214 23.98 7.01 2.90
C SER A 214 23.20 6.07 3.84
N ILE A 215 23.75 5.80 5.03
CA ILE A 215 23.09 5.05 6.10
C ILE A 215 21.99 5.90 6.73
N GLU A 216 22.30 7.15 7.08
CA GLU A 216 21.37 8.08 7.70
C GLU A 216 20.16 8.37 6.83
N ASP A 217 20.36 8.62 5.54
CA ASP A 217 19.28 8.88 4.58
C ASP A 217 18.32 7.69 4.45
N LYS A 218 18.81 6.45 4.60
CA LYS A 218 18.02 5.23 4.39
C LYS A 218 17.44 4.65 5.66
N CYS A 219 18.15 4.74 6.78
CA CYS A 219 17.76 4.10 8.03
C CYS A 219 18.07 4.96 9.28
N GLY A 220 18.50 6.21 9.15
CA GLY A 220 18.82 7.09 10.27
C GLY A 220 20.12 6.71 10.99
N HIS A 221 20.34 7.26 12.19
CA HIS A 221 21.56 7.04 12.99
C HIS A 221 21.61 5.66 13.67
N PHE A 222 21.44 4.59 12.91
CA PHE A 222 21.45 3.22 13.44
C PHE A 222 22.84 2.64 13.57
N VAL A 223 23.69 2.93 12.58
CA VAL A 223 25.09 2.51 12.49
C VAL A 223 25.89 3.73 12.07
N ALA A 224 27.00 3.99 12.73
CA ALA A 224 27.92 5.06 12.37
C ALA A 224 29.35 4.51 12.33
N PHE A 225 30.08 4.90 11.30
CA PHE A 225 31.50 4.60 11.14
C PHE A 225 32.28 5.84 11.61
N SER A 226 33.26 5.66 12.49
CA SER A 226 34.19 6.72 12.85
C SER A 226 35.61 6.29 12.51
N LEU A 227 36.44 7.26 12.08
CA LEU A 227 37.84 7.01 11.77
C LEU A 227 38.70 7.58 12.90
N ASP A 228 39.43 6.70 13.60
CA ASP A 228 40.45 7.08 14.58
C ASP A 228 41.83 6.67 14.05
N ARG A 229 42.57 7.64 13.51
CA ARG A 229 43.88 7.47 12.86
C ARG A 229 43.87 6.46 11.71
N LYS A 230 44.15 5.18 12.01
CA LYS A 230 44.18 4.05 11.06
C LYS A 230 43.12 2.99 11.37
N ASN A 231 42.28 3.21 12.38
CA ASN A 231 41.22 2.29 12.76
C ASN A 231 39.86 2.88 12.38
N ILE A 232 38.98 2.06 11.83
CA ILE A 232 37.56 2.37 11.73
C ILE A 232 36.86 1.74 12.93
N ASN A 233 36.13 2.55 13.69
CA ASN A 233 35.20 2.06 14.70
C ASN A 233 33.80 2.04 14.11
N VAL A 234 33.18 0.88 14.12
CA VAL A 234 31.76 0.72 13.78
C VAL A 234 31.00 0.88 15.09
N HIS A 235 30.35 2.02 15.24
CA HIS A 235 29.43 2.29 16.33
C HIS A 235 28.04 1.80 15.94
N ILE A 236 27.55 0.79 16.64
CA ILE A 236 26.14 0.42 16.60
C ILE A 236 25.48 1.17 17.74
N ALA A 237 24.49 2.02 17.41
CA ALA A 237 23.82 2.85 18.41
C ALA A 237 23.38 1.97 19.59
N PRO A 238 23.76 2.30 20.84
CA PRO A 238 23.43 1.47 21.97
C PRO A 238 21.92 1.35 22.12
N ASN A 239 21.49 0.18 22.60
CA ASN A 239 20.12 -0.06 23.01
C ASN A 239 19.78 0.79 24.23
N TYR A 240 19.50 2.09 24.02
CA TYR A 240 18.88 2.93 25.04
C TYR A 240 17.55 2.32 25.52
N GLU A 241 16.90 1.55 24.65
CA GLU A 241 15.74 0.71 24.95
C GLU A 241 16.20 -0.74 24.81
N ARG A 242 16.15 -1.54 25.90
CA ARG A 242 16.62 -2.94 25.99
C ARG A 242 16.03 -3.91 24.94
N GLU A 243 15.13 -3.44 24.08
CA GLU A 243 14.31 -4.25 23.19
C GLU A 243 14.72 -4.16 21.71
N ARG A 244 15.45 -3.13 21.24
CA ARG A 244 15.81 -3.05 19.81
C ARG A 244 16.99 -3.98 19.51
N GLU A 245 16.92 -4.83 18.49
CA GLU A 245 18.08 -5.63 18.06
C GLU A 245 18.55 -5.11 16.70
N ARG A 246 19.80 -4.63 16.63
CA ARG A 246 20.35 -4.03 15.41
C ARG A 246 21.57 -4.82 14.96
N GLU A 247 21.52 -5.34 13.74
CA GLU A 247 22.59 -6.15 13.18
C GLU A 247 23.06 -5.54 11.86
N LEU A 248 24.36 -5.30 11.74
CA LEU A 248 25.00 -4.95 10.48
C LEU A 248 25.45 -6.25 9.79
N HIS A 249 24.91 -6.52 8.61
CA HIS A 249 25.22 -7.71 7.82
C HIS A 249 26.14 -7.32 6.65
N LEU A 250 27.39 -7.75 6.72
CA LEU A 250 28.37 -7.61 5.65
C LEU A 250 28.42 -8.93 4.89
N THR A 251 27.87 -8.97 3.68
CA THR A 251 27.89 -10.18 2.85
C THR A 251 29.02 -10.13 1.83
N ALA A 252 29.76 -11.23 1.67
CA ALA A 252 30.93 -11.32 0.79
C ALA A 252 30.60 -11.08 -0.69
N ALA A 253 29.38 -11.45 -1.10
CA ALA A 253 28.90 -11.25 -2.47
C ALA A 253 28.63 -9.77 -2.79
N ASN A 254 28.15 -8.99 -1.81
CA ASN A 254 27.61 -7.65 -2.03
C ASN A 254 28.54 -6.53 -1.53
N ALA A 255 29.42 -6.82 -0.57
CA ALA A 255 30.36 -5.86 0.02
C ALA A 255 31.83 -6.33 0.04
N PRO A 256 32.38 -6.95 -1.02
CA PRO A 256 33.73 -7.53 -0.98
C PRO A 256 34.84 -6.51 -0.72
N ARG A 257 34.67 -5.25 -1.16
CA ARG A 257 35.66 -4.20 -0.93
C ARG A 257 35.56 -3.60 0.45
N LEU A 258 34.35 -3.47 1.00
CA LEU A 258 34.19 -2.97 2.37
C LEU A 258 34.75 -3.96 3.38
N LEU A 259 34.56 -5.27 3.18
CA LEU A 259 35.24 -6.31 3.96
C LEU A 259 36.77 -6.14 3.88
N THR A 260 37.30 -5.89 2.68
CA THR A 260 38.74 -5.63 2.50
C THR A 260 39.20 -4.34 3.23
N MET A 261 38.38 -3.28 3.21
CA MET A 261 38.64 -2.01 3.89
C MET A 261 38.65 -2.15 5.41
N LEU A 262 37.79 -3.01 5.96
CA LEU A 262 37.75 -3.35 7.38
C LEU A 262 38.78 -4.44 7.75
N ASN A 263 39.65 -4.85 6.81
CA ASN A 263 40.63 -5.93 6.99
C ASN A 263 40.00 -7.25 7.47
N LEU A 264 38.80 -7.55 6.96
CA LEU A 264 38.04 -8.76 7.27
C LEU A 264 38.20 -9.81 6.15
N PRO A 265 38.08 -11.11 6.49
CA PRO A 265 38.01 -12.17 5.50
C PRO A 265 36.81 -11.97 4.56
N ARG A 266 36.89 -12.51 3.34
CA ARG A 266 35.80 -12.45 2.34
C ARG A 266 34.69 -13.46 2.64
N GLU A 267 34.15 -13.38 3.84
CA GLU A 267 33.07 -14.23 4.35
C GLU A 267 31.93 -13.35 4.89
N ASP A 268 30.74 -13.92 4.97
CA ASP A 268 29.58 -13.22 5.52
C ASP A 268 29.80 -12.98 7.02
N ARG A 269 29.62 -11.73 7.45
CA ARG A 269 29.83 -11.34 8.85
C ARG A 269 28.69 -10.49 9.38
N ILE A 270 28.29 -10.79 10.61
CA ILE A 270 27.24 -10.06 11.34
C ILE A 270 27.90 -9.34 12.51
N ILE A 271 27.79 -8.01 12.53
CA ILE A 271 28.27 -7.16 13.62
C ILE A 271 27.05 -6.74 14.44
N ARG A 272 27.04 -7.12 15.73
CA ARG A 272 25.91 -6.90 16.66
C ARG A 272 26.20 -5.85 17.72
N MET A 273 27.48 -5.61 18.00
CA MET A 273 27.96 -4.65 18.98
C MET A 273 29.02 -3.77 18.33
N SER A 274 29.30 -2.64 18.95
CA SER A 274 30.34 -1.73 18.45
C SER A 274 31.70 -2.43 18.47
N GLU A 275 32.38 -2.42 17.33
CA GLU A 275 33.67 -3.09 17.11
C GLU A 275 34.64 -2.18 16.35
N SER A 276 35.93 -2.36 16.58
CA SER A 276 37.00 -1.59 15.93
C SER A 276 37.75 -2.48 14.93
N PHE A 277 38.04 -1.93 13.76
CA PHE A 277 38.73 -2.60 12.66
C PHE A 277 39.92 -1.80 12.16
N VAL A 278 40.95 -2.50 11.70
CA VAL A 278 42.11 -1.87 11.06
C VAL A 278 41.73 -1.49 9.64
N PHE A 279 41.87 -0.20 9.31
CA PHE A 279 41.47 0.32 8.01
C PHE A 279 42.53 0.07 6.93
N ARG A 280 42.09 -0.38 5.74
CA ARG A 280 42.91 -0.47 4.53
C ARG A 280 42.31 0.32 3.37
N LYS A 281 43.11 1.18 2.75
CA LYS A 281 42.72 1.94 1.56
C LYS A 281 42.50 1.02 0.34
N PRO A 282 41.40 1.15 -0.41
CA PRO A 282 41.14 0.32 -1.58
C PRO A 282 42.09 0.67 -2.74
N SER A 283 42.58 -0.33 -3.48
CA SER A 283 43.64 -0.12 -4.48
C SER A 283 43.16 0.28 -5.89
N LYS A 284 41.90 0.01 -6.29
CA LYS A 284 41.29 0.38 -7.60
C LYS A 284 39.75 0.50 -7.50
N THR A 285 39.11 1.55 -8.03
CA THR A 285 37.63 1.76 -8.07
C THR A 285 37.10 1.44 -9.48
N ASN A 286 35.91 0.87 -9.70
CA ASN A 286 34.59 1.53 -9.73
C ASN A 286 33.50 0.43 -9.70
N LYS A 287 33.12 -0.06 -8.51
CA LYS A 287 32.07 -1.10 -8.36
C LYS A 287 31.21 -0.73 -7.16
N ASP A 288 29.90 -0.84 -7.35
CA ASP A 288 28.90 -0.63 -6.30
C ASP A 288 29.16 -1.61 -5.15
N ASN A 289 29.34 -1.09 -3.94
CA ASN A 289 29.28 -1.91 -2.73
C ASN A 289 27.89 -1.77 -2.13
N HIS A 290 27.34 -2.86 -1.61
CA HIS A 290 26.05 -2.84 -0.94
C HIS A 290 26.19 -3.33 0.49
N LEU A 291 25.90 -2.43 1.42
CA LEU A 291 25.75 -2.67 2.84
C LEU A 291 24.34 -3.18 3.11
N LYS A 292 24.20 -4.27 3.88
CA LYS A 292 22.91 -4.73 4.36
C LYS A 292 22.80 -4.45 5.85
N ILE A 293 21.81 -3.65 6.25
CA ILE A 293 21.49 -3.43 7.67
C ILE A 293 20.16 -4.12 7.96
N ILE A 294 20.13 -4.94 9.00
CA ILE A 294 18.92 -5.59 9.48
C ILE A 294 18.55 -4.98 10.84
N ALA A 295 17.40 -4.32 10.88
CA ALA A 295 16.83 -3.79 12.10
C ALA A 295 15.68 -4.69 12.55
N ARG A 296 15.82 -5.33 13.71
CA ARG A 296 14.80 -6.16 14.36
C ARG A 296 14.14 -5.38 15.48
N ASN A 297 12.90 -5.77 15.81
CA ASN A 297 12.08 -5.13 16.83
C ASN A 297 11.90 -3.61 16.61
N LEU A 298 11.20 -3.28 15.53
CA LEU A 298 10.93 -1.90 15.07
C LEU A 298 9.88 -1.18 15.94
N LYS A 299 9.86 -1.48 17.23
CA LYS A 299 8.93 -0.90 18.19
C LYS A 299 9.37 0.52 18.52
N ARG A 300 8.51 1.51 18.24
CA ARG A 300 8.71 2.91 18.62
C ARG A 300 7.88 3.20 19.87
N HIS A 301 8.50 3.79 20.89
CA HIS A 301 7.81 4.15 22.12
C HIS A 301 7.52 5.65 22.18
N PHE A 302 6.31 5.98 22.59
CA PHE A 302 5.82 7.34 22.77
C PHE A 302 5.33 7.50 24.20
N ILE A 303 5.65 8.62 24.83
CA ILE A 303 5.17 8.96 26.17
C ILE A 303 4.02 9.94 26.02
N ILE A 304 2.82 9.50 26.41
CA ILE A 304 1.61 10.30 26.32
C ILE A 304 1.25 10.78 27.71
N ARG A 305 1.16 12.09 27.86
CA ARG A 305 0.81 12.73 29.12
C ARG A 305 -0.69 12.92 29.19
N THR A 306 -1.25 12.78 30.38
CA THR A 306 -2.67 13.10 30.64
C THR A 306 -2.94 14.61 30.61
N THR A 307 -1.90 15.48 30.60
CA THR A 307 -2.08 16.95 30.61
C THR A 307 -0.96 17.74 29.94
N ARG A 308 -1.33 18.82 29.22
CA ARG A 308 -0.67 20.14 29.19
C ARG A 308 -1.53 21.16 28.41
N PHE A 309 -2.31 22.00 29.12
CA PHE A 309 -2.60 23.41 28.78
C PHE A 309 -3.29 24.10 29.98
N ASN A 310 -3.30 25.43 29.97
CA ASN A 310 -3.40 26.36 31.11
C ASN A 310 -4.80 26.54 31.75
N HIS A 311 -5.78 25.68 31.46
CA HIS A 311 -7.11 25.80 32.07
C HIS A 311 -7.18 25.02 33.37
N LYS A 312 -7.53 25.71 34.46
CA LYS A 312 -8.03 25.05 35.68
C LYS A 312 -9.31 24.33 35.27
N TYR A 313 -9.46 23.05 35.62
CA TYR A 313 -10.75 22.35 35.51
C TYR A 313 -11.78 23.14 36.32
N THR A 314 -12.58 23.97 35.65
CA THR A 314 -13.54 24.85 36.29
C THR A 314 -14.84 24.14 36.62
N ASP A 315 -15.16 23.05 35.90
CA ASP A 315 -16.32 22.18 36.16
C ASP A 315 -15.92 20.71 36.30
N LEU A 316 -16.24 20.13 37.46
CA LEU A 316 -16.03 18.70 37.76
C LEU A 316 -17.00 17.79 36.98
N GLU A 317 -18.14 18.32 36.51
CA GLU A 317 -19.16 17.55 35.79
C GLU A 317 -18.71 17.09 34.40
N ASN A 318 -17.88 17.87 33.69
CA ASN A 318 -17.39 17.57 32.34
C ASN A 318 -15.92 17.13 32.29
N MET A 319 -15.29 16.93 33.46
CA MET A 319 -13.87 16.62 33.60
C MET A 319 -13.41 15.40 32.78
N HIS A 320 -14.24 14.35 32.69
CA HIS A 320 -13.88 13.12 31.97
C HIS A 320 -13.81 13.32 30.46
N ASP A 321 -14.79 14.01 29.87
CA ASP A 321 -14.81 14.27 28.44
C ASP A 321 -13.63 15.15 28.02
N GLU A 322 -13.40 16.25 28.75
CA GLU A 322 -12.25 17.10 28.52
C GLU A 322 -10.96 16.29 28.60
N LEU A 323 -10.78 15.47 29.64
CA LEU A 323 -9.58 14.64 29.80
C LEU A 323 -9.33 13.73 28.59
N PHE A 324 -10.34 13.00 28.11
CA PHE A 324 -10.15 12.07 26.99
C PHE A 324 -9.96 12.78 25.65
N GLN A 325 -10.63 13.91 25.42
CA GLN A 325 -10.36 14.76 24.26
C GLN A 325 -8.91 15.26 24.27
N HIS A 326 -8.38 15.65 25.43
CA HIS A 326 -6.99 16.08 25.55
C HIS A 326 -6.00 14.93 25.35
N ILE A 327 -6.31 13.73 25.83
CA ILE A 327 -5.47 12.54 25.58
C ILE A 327 -5.41 12.26 24.07
N ASN A 328 -6.54 12.27 23.38
CA ASN A 328 -6.59 12.10 21.92
C ASN A 328 -5.83 13.21 21.20
N PHE A 329 -5.95 14.46 21.65
CA PHE A 329 -5.17 15.57 21.11
C PHE A 329 -3.66 15.36 21.29
N ASN A 330 -3.21 14.88 22.45
CA ASN A 330 -1.79 14.58 22.70
C ASN A 330 -1.27 13.45 21.81
N LEU A 331 -2.09 12.44 21.51
CA LEU A 331 -1.76 11.39 20.54
C LEU A 331 -1.57 11.97 19.14
N ILE A 332 -2.43 12.90 18.72
CA ILE A 332 -2.30 13.60 17.44
C ILE A 332 -1.03 14.45 17.39
N GLN A 333 -0.75 15.24 18.45
CA GLN A 333 0.43 16.10 18.52
C GLN A 333 1.75 15.33 18.52
N THR A 334 1.76 14.11 19.05
CA THR A 334 2.93 13.22 19.02
C THR A 334 3.11 12.49 17.68
N GLY A 335 2.24 12.75 16.70
CA GLY A 335 2.31 12.16 15.36
C GLY A 335 1.72 10.75 15.27
N ILE A 336 1.05 10.27 16.33
CA ILE A 336 0.42 8.95 16.41
C ILE A 336 -1.10 9.02 16.54
N GLY A 337 -1.71 10.09 16.01
CA GLY A 337 -3.16 10.25 16.00
C GLY A 337 -3.87 9.04 15.36
N GLY A 338 -4.89 8.51 16.04
CA GLY A 338 -5.64 7.32 15.61
C GLY A 338 -4.94 5.98 15.89
N ALA A 339 -3.71 5.96 16.44
CA ALA A 339 -3.06 4.74 16.91
C ALA A 339 -3.80 4.12 18.11
N ALA A 340 -4.33 5.00 18.96
CA ALA A 340 -5.30 4.68 19.99
C ALA A 340 -6.34 5.81 20.06
N ASP A 341 -7.59 5.46 20.34
CA ASP A 341 -8.69 6.41 20.47
C ASP A 341 -9.44 6.15 21.79
N PHE A 342 -9.67 7.22 22.54
CA PHE A 342 -10.45 7.21 23.77
C PHE A 342 -11.81 7.88 23.52
N ILE A 343 -12.90 7.12 23.55
CA ILE A 343 -14.25 7.61 23.28
C ILE A 343 -15.07 7.50 24.55
N PHE A 344 -15.42 8.65 25.13
CA PHE A 344 -16.21 8.73 26.36
C PHE A 344 -17.72 8.78 26.06
N ASP A 345 -18.49 7.97 26.78
CA ASP A 345 -19.95 8.00 26.79
C ASP A 345 -20.47 8.62 28.09
N PHE A 346 -20.97 9.84 27.98
CA PHE A 346 -21.55 10.62 29.08
C PHE A 346 -22.74 9.93 29.77
N LYS A 347 -23.56 9.17 29.03
CA LYS A 347 -24.80 8.59 29.58
C LYS A 347 -24.51 7.43 30.53
N VAL A 348 -23.46 6.68 30.22
CA VAL A 348 -23.10 5.44 30.93
C VAL A 348 -21.84 5.62 31.79
N ASN A 349 -21.19 6.79 31.71
CA ASN A 349 -19.92 7.10 32.35
C ASN A 349 -18.85 6.01 32.06
N LYS A 350 -18.76 5.63 30.79
CA LYS A 350 -17.84 4.61 30.29
C LYS A 350 -16.90 5.21 29.26
N VAL A 351 -15.67 4.73 29.22
CA VAL A 351 -14.75 5.01 28.12
C VAL A 351 -14.48 3.75 27.33
N GLU A 352 -14.60 3.87 26.02
CA GLU A 352 -14.10 2.92 25.05
C GLU A 352 -12.68 3.30 24.67
N ILE A 353 -11.74 2.38 24.85
CA ILE A 353 -10.35 2.54 24.41
C ILE A 353 -10.16 1.59 23.23
N THR A 354 -9.92 2.15 22.05
CA THR A 354 -9.63 1.37 20.84
C THR A 354 -8.17 1.54 20.47
N VAL A 355 -7.41 0.45 20.47
CA VAL A 355 -6.00 0.41 20.10
C VAL A 355 -5.84 -0.37 18.79
N GLN A 356 -5.07 0.17 17.83
CA GLN A 356 -4.82 -0.51 16.56
C GLN A 356 -4.03 -1.82 16.74
N LYS A 357 -4.12 -2.73 15.77
CA LYS A 357 -3.58 -4.10 15.85
C LYS A 357 -2.05 -4.17 16.08
N ASN A 358 -1.31 -3.15 15.66
CA ASN A 358 0.15 -3.05 15.78
C ASN A 358 0.60 -2.04 16.85
N VAL A 359 -0.31 -1.67 17.75
CA VAL A 359 -0.09 -0.69 18.81
C VAL A 359 -0.34 -1.37 20.15
N GLU A 360 0.52 -1.08 21.13
CA GLU A 360 0.38 -1.52 22.50
C GLU A 360 0.31 -0.29 23.41
N LEU A 361 -0.75 -0.20 24.21
CA LEU A 361 -0.92 0.87 25.18
C LEU A 361 -0.63 0.35 26.59
N GLU A 362 0.50 0.78 27.14
CA GLU A 362 1.00 0.34 28.43
C GLU A 362 0.65 1.35 29.54
N LEU A 363 -0.18 0.90 30.48
CA LEU A 363 -0.59 1.61 31.68
C LEU A 363 0.12 0.98 32.88
N ARG A 364 0.96 1.76 33.57
CA ARG A 364 1.64 1.33 34.79
C ARG A 364 1.25 2.20 35.97
N LEU A 365 1.01 1.58 37.12
CA LEU A 365 0.63 2.26 38.36
C LEU A 365 1.69 3.26 38.82
N LEU A 366 2.95 2.97 38.53
CA LEU A 366 4.07 3.87 38.86
C LEU A 366 3.98 5.23 38.15
N TYR A 367 3.38 5.28 36.95
CA TYR A 367 3.39 6.45 36.08
C TYR A 367 2.01 7.13 35.94
N ALA A 368 0.93 6.38 36.13
CA ALA A 368 -0.44 6.87 35.98
C ALA A 368 -1.41 6.32 37.05
N PRO A 369 -1.14 6.51 38.35
CA PRO A 369 -1.94 5.90 39.42
C PRO A 369 -3.39 6.39 39.48
N LEU A 370 -3.65 7.70 39.33
CA LEU A 370 -5.02 8.24 39.38
C LEU A 370 -5.79 7.88 38.11
N PHE A 371 -5.14 7.94 36.95
CA PHE A 371 -5.74 7.55 35.68
C PHE A 371 -6.13 6.07 35.67
N MET A 372 -5.26 5.19 36.19
CA MET A 372 -5.58 3.77 36.31
C MET A 372 -6.70 3.49 37.30
N ARG A 373 -6.70 4.16 38.47
CA ARG A 373 -7.82 4.06 39.43
C ARG A 373 -9.14 4.51 38.80
N MET A 374 -9.12 5.60 38.04
CA MET A 374 -10.28 6.10 37.30
C MET A 374 -10.80 5.06 36.30
N LEU A 375 -9.92 4.32 35.62
CA LEU A 375 -10.28 3.23 34.70
C LEU A 375 -10.63 1.89 35.40
N SER A 376 -10.71 1.87 36.73
CA SER A 376 -10.88 0.64 37.54
C SER A 376 -9.75 -0.39 37.38
N LEU A 377 -8.53 0.05 37.09
CA LEU A 377 -7.35 -0.82 36.89
C LEU A 377 -6.48 -0.85 38.15
N THR A 378 -6.20 -2.06 38.66
CA THR A 378 -5.46 -2.28 39.93
C THR A 378 -4.07 -2.87 39.75
N LYS A 379 -3.65 -3.18 38.52
CA LYS A 379 -2.34 -3.73 38.18
C LYS A 379 -1.88 -3.16 36.84
N ASP A 380 -0.56 -3.13 36.63
CA ASP A 380 0.04 -2.79 35.35
C ASP A 380 -0.56 -3.64 34.22
N ILE A 381 -0.92 -3.00 33.12
CA ILE A 381 -1.63 -3.64 32.01
C ILE A 381 -1.14 -3.09 30.67
N VAL A 382 -1.15 -3.97 29.66
CA VAL A 382 -0.94 -3.62 28.26
C VAL A 382 -2.24 -3.88 27.51
N LEU A 383 -2.84 -2.82 26.98
CA LEU A 383 -4.07 -2.88 26.20
C LEU A 383 -3.76 -3.07 24.71
N ASN A 384 -4.36 -4.11 24.13
CA ASN A 384 -4.28 -4.44 22.72
C ASN A 384 -5.70 -4.56 22.17
N GLY A 385 -6.03 -3.87 21.07
CA GLY A 385 -7.38 -3.88 20.51
C GLY A 385 -8.37 -3.00 21.28
N LYS A 386 -9.65 -3.40 21.32
CA LYS A 386 -10.74 -2.63 21.91
C LYS A 386 -11.05 -3.10 23.34
N SER A 387 -11.10 -2.17 24.29
CA SER A 387 -11.51 -2.40 25.67
C SER A 387 -12.52 -1.35 26.15
N MET A 388 -13.34 -1.73 27.13
CA MET A 388 -14.36 -0.86 27.73
C MET A 388 -14.10 -0.75 29.22
N HIS A 389 -14.10 0.48 29.74
CA HIS A 389 -13.84 0.75 31.15
C HIS A 389 -14.96 1.61 31.75
N VAL A 390 -15.51 1.17 32.89
CA VAL A 390 -16.42 1.98 33.69
C VAL A 390 -15.59 2.93 34.55
N LEU A 391 -15.90 4.22 34.48
CA LEU A 391 -15.13 5.24 35.18
C LEU A 391 -15.53 5.31 36.66
N GLN A 392 -14.54 5.24 37.54
CA GLN A 392 -14.72 5.48 38.96
C GLN A 392 -14.66 6.97 39.28
N LYS A 393 -15.41 7.37 40.31
CA LYS A 393 -15.31 8.71 40.86
C LYS A 393 -13.92 8.89 41.50
N ILE A 394 -13.25 9.96 41.11
CA ILE A 394 -11.95 10.36 41.62
C ILE A 394 -12.04 11.73 42.27
N ASP A 395 -11.28 11.95 43.34
CA ASP A 395 -11.33 13.18 44.13
C ASP A 395 -10.61 14.36 43.44
N ARG A 396 -9.77 14.07 42.45
CA ARG A 396 -9.03 15.05 41.64
C ARG A 396 -8.64 14.47 40.28
N PRO A 397 -8.49 15.29 39.23
CA PRO A 397 -8.09 14.83 37.90
C PRO A 397 -6.67 14.24 37.89
N PRO A 398 -6.38 13.28 36.99
CA PRO A 398 -5.04 12.71 36.79
C PRO A 398 -4.14 13.73 36.08
N LEU A 399 -3.53 14.64 36.85
CA LEU A 399 -2.67 15.71 36.34
C LEU A 399 -1.20 15.23 36.22
N LYS A 400 -0.54 15.54 35.10
CA LYS A 400 0.89 15.26 34.84
C LYS A 400 1.30 13.79 34.90
N GLU A 401 0.33 12.88 34.87
CA GLU A 401 0.57 11.45 34.71
C GLU A 401 0.93 11.14 33.27
N TYR A 402 1.55 9.99 33.04
CA TYR A 402 1.89 9.56 31.70
C TYR A 402 1.78 8.05 31.54
N PHE A 403 1.51 7.65 30.31
CA PHE A 403 1.51 6.26 29.90
C PHE A 403 2.31 6.10 28.61
N ARG A 404 2.67 4.86 28.29
CA ARG A 404 3.48 4.56 27.12
C ARG A 404 2.61 3.98 26.02
N VAL A 405 2.78 4.47 24.80
CA VAL A 405 2.21 3.87 23.59
C VAL A 405 3.35 3.37 22.75
N SER A 406 3.28 2.10 22.35
CA SER A 406 4.32 1.47 21.54
C SER A 406 3.75 1.03 20.21
N ILE A 407 4.37 1.42 19.10
CA ILE A 407 3.93 1.05 17.75
C ILE A 407 4.96 0.12 17.15
N THR A 408 4.54 -1.08 16.74
CA THR A 408 5.39 -2.01 16.01
C THR A 408 5.20 -1.80 14.52
N ASP A 409 6.22 -1.29 13.85
CA ASP A 409 6.24 -1.26 12.39
C ASP A 409 6.56 -2.66 11.87
N LYS A 410 5.59 -3.33 11.24
CA LYS A 410 5.85 -4.58 10.51
C LYS A 410 5.95 -4.26 9.02
N PRO A 411 7.15 -4.10 8.46
CA PRO A 411 7.29 -3.81 7.04
C PRO A 411 6.69 -4.95 6.23
N THR A 412 5.87 -4.58 5.24
CA THR A 412 5.27 -5.53 4.32
C THR A 412 6.13 -5.58 3.06
N VAL A 413 6.76 -6.73 2.81
CA VAL A 413 7.69 -6.89 1.68
C VAL A 413 7.10 -7.87 0.67
N PRO A 414 7.05 -7.52 -0.62
CA PRO A 414 6.69 -8.48 -1.66
C PRO A 414 7.83 -9.49 -1.82
N GLU A 415 7.60 -10.72 -1.41
CA GLU A 415 8.55 -11.81 -1.55
C GLU A 415 8.11 -12.75 -2.68
N LYS A 416 9.05 -13.06 -3.58
CA LYS A 416 8.83 -14.03 -4.65
C LYS A 416 9.08 -15.42 -4.11
N VAL A 417 7.99 -16.17 -3.90
CA VAL A 417 8.09 -17.56 -3.47
C VAL A 417 8.04 -18.44 -4.71
N LYS A 418 9.10 -19.21 -4.95
CA LYS A 418 9.10 -20.27 -5.95
C LYS A 418 8.30 -21.45 -5.42
N LYS A 419 7.20 -21.78 -6.08
CA LYS A 419 6.46 -23.00 -5.81
C LYS A 419 6.71 -24.01 -6.90
N ASN A 420 7.00 -25.23 -6.47
CA ASN A 420 7.14 -26.37 -7.35
C ASN A 420 5.89 -27.24 -7.20
N GLY A 421 5.06 -27.27 -8.24
CA GLY A 421 4.02 -28.26 -8.38
C GLY A 421 4.60 -29.47 -9.10
N THR A 422 4.60 -30.65 -8.47
CA THR A 422 4.89 -31.89 -9.18
C THR A 422 3.59 -32.63 -9.44
N PHE A 423 3.40 -33.11 -10.67
CA PHE A 423 2.30 -33.99 -11.01
C PHE A 423 2.84 -35.20 -11.76
N THR A 424 2.21 -36.34 -11.51
CA THR A 424 2.51 -37.61 -12.17
C THR A 424 1.33 -38.00 -13.02
N ILE A 425 1.56 -38.24 -14.30
CA ILE A 425 0.54 -38.76 -15.23
C ILE A 425 0.55 -40.27 -15.06
N ARG A 426 -0.49 -40.83 -14.42
CA ARG A 426 -0.63 -42.29 -14.35
C ARG A 426 -0.95 -42.81 -15.75
N SER A 427 -0.08 -43.67 -16.28
CA SER A 427 -0.36 -44.43 -17.50
C SER A 427 -1.47 -45.43 -17.19
N TRP A 428 -2.67 -45.18 -17.72
CA TRP A 428 -3.73 -46.18 -17.81
C TRP A 428 -3.69 -46.77 -19.22
N ILE A 429 -2.69 -47.61 -19.47
CA ILE A 429 -2.71 -48.56 -20.59
C ILE A 429 -2.18 -49.89 -20.05
N LEU A 430 -3.13 -50.72 -19.62
CA LEU A 430 -3.40 -52.03 -20.21
C LEU A 430 -4.90 -52.31 -20.06
#